data_AF-A0A847RMP9-F1
#
_entry.id   AF-A0A847RMP9-F1
#
_cell.length_a   1.000
_cell.length_b   1.000
_cell.length_c   1.000
_cell.angle_alpha   90.00
_cell.angle_beta   90.00
_cell.angle_gamma   90.00
#
_symmetry.space_group_name_H-M   'P 1'
#
loop_
_entity.id
_entity.type
_entity.pdbx_description
1 polymer ?
#
loop_
_entity_poly.entity_id
_entity_poly.type
_entity_poly.pdbx_seq_one_letter_code
_entity_poly.pdbx_strand_id
1 'polypeptide(L)'
;MLSTLTFLAAAFFVAHVGLLFTSFGKKGFQKTKYLWSHITLWITGVLACIITLLFAGKSVSGVIDVFDTPMKSSLLIVLSLVLSLVAHTIVKTMVLPKYQ
;
A
#
# COMPACT_ATOMS: atom_id res chain seq x y z
N MET A 1 -11.57 17.19 -0.09
CA MET A 1 -10.12 16.97 -0.26
C MET A 1 -9.65 15.69 0.41
N LEU A 2 -9.88 15.49 1.71
CA LEU A 2 -9.48 14.28 2.43
C LEU A 2 -10.01 12.98 1.78
N SER A 3 -11.31 12.93 1.49
CA SER A 3 -11.97 11.77 0.90
C SER A 3 -11.40 11.43 -0.48
N THR A 4 -11.06 12.44 -1.29
CA THR A 4 -10.49 12.29 -2.62
C THR A 4 -9.08 11.71 -2.57
N LEU A 5 -8.22 12.23 -1.69
CA LEU A 5 -6.86 11.70 -1.49
C LEU A 5 -6.88 10.28 -0.92
N THR A 6 -7.78 10.01 0.03
CA THR A 6 -7.94 8.68 0.61
C THR A 6 -8.43 7.67 -0.44
N PHE A 7 -9.40 8.07 -1.26
CA PHE A 7 -9.88 7.25 -2.37
C PHE A 7 -8.78 6.98 -3.39
N LEU A 8 -7.96 7.98 -3.73
CA LEU A 8 -6.85 7.82 -4.65
C LEU A 8 -5.76 6.89 -4.09
N ALA A 9 -5.42 7.02 -2.80
CA ALA A 9 -4.52 6.11 -2.11
C ALA A 9 -5.05 4.65 -2.13
N ALA A 10 -6.34 4.48 -1.83
CA ALA A 10 -6.98 3.16 -1.90
C ALA A 10 -6.96 2.59 -3.33
N ALA A 11 -7.22 3.40 -4.35
CA ALA A 11 -7.17 2.99 -5.75
C ALA A 11 -5.75 2.54 -6.16
N PHE A 12 -4.70 3.27 -5.76
CA PHE A 12 -3.31 2.86 -6.01
C PHE A 12 -2.95 1.57 -5.27
N PHE A 13 -3.46 1.37 -4.05
CA PHE A 13 -3.28 0.14 -3.30
C PHE A 13 -3.96 -1.07 -3.98
N VAL A 14 -5.20 -0.90 -4.46
CA VAL A 14 -5.89 -1.96 -5.22
C VAL A 14 -5.16 -2.25 -6.53
N ALA A 15 -4.71 -1.21 -7.25
CA ALA A 15 -3.91 -1.37 -8.46
C ALA A 15 -2.57 -2.07 -8.18
N HIS A 16 -1.93 -1.78 -7.04
CA HIS A 16 -0.74 -2.47 -6.56
C HIS A 16 -1.01 -3.97 -6.42
N VAL A 17 -2.05 -4.36 -5.67
CA VAL A 17 -2.41 -5.76 -5.46
C VAL A 17 -2.73 -6.45 -6.78
N GLY A 18 -3.50 -5.82 -7.67
CA GLY A 18 -3.80 -6.36 -9.00
C GLY A 18 -2.55 -6.56 -9.87
N LEU A 19 -1.65 -5.59 -9.90
CA LEU A 19 -0.36 -5.71 -10.60
C LEU A 19 0.51 -6.79 -9.98
N LEU A 20 0.51 -6.92 -8.65
CA LEU A 20 1.24 -7.95 -7.94
C LEU A 20 0.73 -9.34 -8.37
N PHE A 21 -0.58 -9.60 -8.26
CA PHE A 21 -1.18 -10.86 -8.71
C PHE A 21 -0.91 -11.16 -10.18
N THR A 22 -0.99 -10.17 -11.07
CA THR A 22 -0.71 -10.36 -12.51
C THR A 22 0.79 -10.47 -12.86
N SER A 23 1.68 -10.15 -11.92
CA SER A 23 3.14 -10.34 -12.06
C SER A 23 3.56 -11.80 -11.88
N PHE A 24 2.75 -12.60 -11.18
CA PHE A 24 2.97 -14.03 -10.95
C PHE A 24 1.94 -14.82 -11.76
N GLY A 25 2.33 -15.34 -12.93
CA GLY A 25 1.42 -16.10 -13.80
C GLY A 25 2.12 -17.22 -14.56
N LYS A 26 1.36 -17.95 -15.39
CA LYS A 26 1.77 -19.17 -16.12
C LYS A 26 3.06 -19.07 -16.96
N LYS A 27 3.54 -17.86 -17.26
CA LYS A 27 4.80 -17.61 -18.00
C LYS A 27 6.01 -17.39 -17.07
N GLY A 28 5.86 -17.59 -15.76
CA GLY A 28 6.90 -17.35 -14.76
C GLY A 28 6.85 -15.94 -14.16
N PHE A 29 7.85 -15.62 -13.34
CA PHE A 29 7.95 -14.37 -12.58
C PHE A 29 8.30 -13.17 -13.47
N GLN A 30 7.38 -12.22 -13.63
CA GLN A 30 7.62 -11.00 -14.41
C GLN A 30 8.17 -9.86 -13.54
N LYS A 31 9.51 -9.78 -13.49
CA LYS A 31 10.27 -8.76 -12.74
C LYS A 31 9.81 -7.32 -13.01
N THR A 32 9.49 -6.98 -14.26
CA THR A 32 9.05 -5.63 -14.65
C THR A 32 7.73 -5.23 -14.01
N LYS A 33 6.72 -6.12 -14.05
CA LYS A 33 5.41 -5.84 -13.45
C LYS A 33 5.50 -5.80 -11.91
N TYR A 34 6.39 -6.61 -11.34
CA TYR A 34 6.66 -6.62 -9.91
C TYR A 34 7.31 -5.31 -9.41
N LEU A 35 8.23 -4.73 -10.18
CA LEU A 35 8.78 -3.41 -9.89
C LEU A 35 7.71 -2.31 -9.99
N TRP A 36 6.88 -2.36 -11.03
CA TRP A 36 5.77 -1.42 -11.21
C TRP A 36 4.76 -1.46 -10.06
N SER A 37 4.44 -2.67 -9.58
CA SER A 37 3.64 -2.87 -8.39
C SER A 37 4.29 -2.18 -7.18
N HIS A 38 5.57 -2.36 -6.91
CA HIS A 38 6.23 -1.65 -5.79
C HIS A 38 6.17 -0.13 -5.91
N ILE A 39 6.32 0.41 -7.12
CA ILE A 39 6.23 1.85 -7.36
C ILE A 39 4.84 2.39 -6.97
N THR A 40 3.75 1.67 -7.31
CA THR A 40 2.40 2.10 -6.93
C THR A 40 2.17 2.04 -5.41
N LEU A 41 2.79 1.08 -4.71
CA LEU A 41 2.78 1.04 -3.24
C LEU A 41 3.53 2.23 -2.63
N TRP A 42 4.69 2.57 -3.17
CA TRP A 42 5.47 3.74 -2.74
C TRP A 42 4.69 5.04 -2.94
N ILE A 43 4.05 5.21 -4.09
CA ILE A 43 3.17 6.36 -4.36
C ILE A 43 2.04 6.41 -3.32
N THR A 44 1.42 5.27 -3.02
CA THR A 44 0.37 5.18 -1.98
C THR A 44 0.90 5.61 -0.61
N GLY A 45 2.10 5.14 -0.23
CA GLY A 45 2.73 5.48 1.05
C GLY A 45 3.08 6.96 1.16
N VAL A 46 3.61 7.57 0.09
CA VAL A 46 3.87 9.02 0.03
C VAL A 46 2.56 9.79 0.13
N LEU A 47 1.50 9.35 -0.57
CA LEU A 47 0.18 9.98 -0.48
C LEU A 47 -0.38 9.90 0.94
N ALA A 48 -0.30 8.73 1.58
CA ALA A 48 -0.74 8.53 2.96
C ALA A 48 0.02 9.45 3.93
N CYS A 49 1.34 9.60 3.74
CA CYS A 49 2.18 10.51 4.52
C CYS A 49 1.76 11.99 4.34
N ILE A 50 1.49 12.40 3.10
CA ILE A 50 0.97 13.74 2.78
C ILE A 50 -0.41 13.97 3.44
N ILE A 51 -1.29 12.97 3.42
CA ILE A 51 -2.61 13.05 4.07
C ILE A 51 -2.43 13.28 5.58
N THR A 52 -1.57 12.51 6.24
CA THR A 52 -1.32 12.68 7.68
C THR A 52 -0.67 14.03 7.99
N LEU A 53 0.30 14.49 7.20
CA LEU A 53 0.92 15.80 7.40
C LEU A 53 -0.07 16.97 7.23
N LEU A 54 -1.04 16.85 6.32
CA LEU A 54 -2.00 17.92 6.02
C LEU A 54 -3.24 17.92 6.92
N PHE A 55 -3.65 16.75 7.43
CA PHE A 55 -4.95 16.56 8.07
C PHE A 55 -4.92 15.96 9.48
N ALA A 56 -3.78 15.45 9.96
CA ALA A 56 -3.70 15.02 11.36
C ALA A 56 -3.75 16.24 12.30
N GLY A 57 -4.44 16.10 13.44
CA GLY A 57 -4.61 17.15 14.45
C GLY A 57 -5.70 18.17 14.16
N LYS A 58 -6.36 18.07 12.99
CA LYS A 58 -7.45 18.97 12.61
C LYS A 58 -8.84 18.43 13.00
N SER A 59 -8.94 17.31 13.74
CA SER A 59 -10.20 16.69 14.15
C SER A 59 -11.14 16.34 12.99
N VAL A 60 -10.60 16.18 11.77
CA VAL A 60 -11.39 15.95 10.54
C VAL A 60 -11.84 14.50 10.42
N SER A 61 -11.06 13.58 11.00
CA SER A 61 -11.39 12.15 11.09
C SER A 61 -10.62 11.55 12.24
N GLY A 62 -11.32 10.92 13.19
CA GLY A 62 -10.69 10.27 14.35
C GLY A 62 -9.64 9.23 13.97
N VAL A 63 -9.76 8.63 12.77
CA VAL A 63 -8.79 7.64 12.26
C VAL A 63 -7.47 8.29 11.84
N ILE A 64 -7.51 9.53 11.32
CA ILE A 64 -6.32 10.25 10.84
C ILE A 64 -5.66 11.03 11.97
N ASP A 65 -6.46 11.50 12.92
CA ASP A 65 -6.00 12.16 14.14
C ASP A 65 -5.18 11.22 15.04
N VAL A 66 -5.39 9.90 14.93
CA VAL A 66 -4.49 8.91 15.55
C VAL A 66 -3.03 9.09 15.09
N PHE A 67 -2.77 9.68 13.92
CA PHE A 67 -1.41 9.85 13.38
C PHE A 67 -0.80 11.25 13.63
N ASP A 68 -1.43 12.08 14.46
CA ASP A 68 -1.05 13.49 14.70
C ASP A 68 0.37 13.71 15.23
N THR A 69 0.91 12.73 15.96
CA THR A 69 2.29 12.83 16.47
C THR A 69 3.28 12.16 15.52
N PRO A 70 4.52 12.66 15.39
CA PRO A 70 5.55 12.06 14.54
C PRO A 70 5.82 10.59 14.90
N MET A 71 5.72 10.26 16.18
CA MET A 71 5.80 8.88 16.67
C MET A 71 4.66 8.01 16.15
N LYS A 72 3.41 8.51 16.15
CA LYS A 72 2.27 7.76 15.62
C LYS A 72 2.26 7.72 14.09
N SER A 73 2.69 8.76 13.40
CA SER A 73 2.89 8.74 11.93
C SER A 73 3.86 7.65 11.47
N SER A 74 4.86 7.28 12.30
CA SER A 74 5.73 6.13 11.99
C SER A 74 4.99 4.79 11.92
N LEU A 75 3.82 4.66 12.57
CA LEU A 75 2.95 3.48 12.45
C LEU A 75 2.43 3.29 11.03
N LEU A 76 2.34 4.34 10.20
CA LEU A 76 1.99 4.18 8.78
C LEU A 76 3.07 3.40 8.02
N ILE A 77 4.34 3.63 8.36
CA ILE A 77 5.47 2.91 7.76
C ILE A 77 5.44 1.45 8.21
N VAL A 78 5.24 1.21 9.51
CA VAL A 78 5.12 -0.15 10.07
C VAL A 78 3.93 -0.87 9.45
N LEU A 79 2.76 -0.22 9.36
CA LEU A 79 1.56 -0.77 8.75
C LEU A 79 1.78 -1.11 7.28
N SER A 80 2.41 -0.21 6.52
CA SER A 80 2.77 -0.43 5.11
C SER A 80 3.72 -1.62 4.95
N LEU A 81 4.73 -1.74 5.81
CA LEU A 81 5.66 -2.87 5.83
C LEU A 81 4.95 -4.18 6.12
N VAL A 82 4.09 -4.23 7.14
CA VAL A 82 3.31 -5.43 7.50
C VAL A 82 2.40 -5.82 6.35
N LEU A 83 1.67 -4.87 5.76
CA LEU A 83 0.74 -5.13 4.66
C LEU A 83 1.47 -5.63 3.41
N SER A 84 2.66 -5.08 3.13
CA SER A 84 3.55 -5.55 2.06
C SER A 84 4.07 -6.96 2.32
N LEU A 85 4.51 -7.26 3.55
CA LEU A 85 4.95 -8.60 3.96
C LEU A 85 3.84 -9.63 3.82
N VAL A 86 2.61 -9.29 4.24
CA VAL A 86 1.43 -10.14 4.11
C VAL A 86 1.12 -10.38 2.63
N ALA A 87 1.10 -9.34 1.80
CA ALA A 87 0.86 -9.48 0.36
C ALA A 87 1.91 -10.40 -0.30
N HIS A 88 3.19 -10.21 0.01
CA HIS A 88 4.27 -11.08 -0.48
C HIS A 88 4.14 -12.52 0.03
N THR A 89 3.76 -12.69 1.29
CA THR A 89 3.59 -14.01 1.90
C THR A 89 2.45 -14.75 1.23
N ILE A 90 1.28 -14.11 1.08
CA ILE A 90 0.11 -14.68 0.39
C ILE A 90 0.46 -15.08 -1.04
N VAL A 91 1.14 -14.20 -1.78
CA VAL A 91 1.49 -14.49 -3.16
C VAL A 91 2.53 -15.60 -3.26
N LYS A 92 3.51 -15.64 -2.37
CA LYS A 92 4.49 -16.72 -2.30
C LYS A 92 3.86 -18.06 -1.93
N THR A 93 2.92 -18.09 -0.99
CA THR A 93 2.35 -19.35 -0.45
C THR A 93 1.11 -19.84 -1.18
N MET A 94 0.31 -18.96 -1.77
CA MET A 94 -0.96 -19.34 -2.41
C MET A 94 -0.99 -19.14 -3.93
N VAL A 95 -0.26 -18.16 -4.45
CA VAL A 95 -0.29 -17.84 -5.89
C VAL A 95 0.81 -18.61 -6.62
N LEU A 96 2.05 -18.53 -6.12
CA LEU A 96 3.23 -19.16 -6.72
C LEU A 96 3.11 -20.69 -6.91
N PRO A 97 2.67 -21.51 -5.92
CA PRO A 97 2.54 -22.95 -6.12
C PRO A 97 1.45 -23.36 -7.10
N LYS A 98 0.56 -22.43 -7.50
CA LYS A 98 -0.46 -22.67 -8.52
C LYS A 98 0.07 -22.44 -9.96
N TYR A 99 1.26 -21.84 -10.09
CA TYR A 99 1.89 -21.50 -11.36
C TYR A 99 3.29 -22.09 -11.54
N GLN A 100 3.83 -22.79 -10.53
CA GLN A 100 4.96 -23.72 -10.69
C GLN A 100 4.48 -25.01 -11.35
#